data_AF-X1NW81-F1
#
_entry.id   AF-X1NW81-F1
#
_cell.length_a   1.000
_cell.length_b   1.000
_cell.length_c   1.000
_cell.angle_alpha   90.00
_cell.angle_beta   90.00
_cell.angle_gamma   90.00
#
_symmetry.space_group_name_H-M   'P 1'
#
loop_
_entity.id
_entity.type
_entity.pdbx_description
1 polymer ?
#
loop_
_entity_poly.entity_id
_entity_poly.type
_entity_poly.pdbx_seq_one_letter_code
_entity_poly.pdbx_strand_id
1 'polypeptide(L)'
;MNSKVKQFKTMFMLISLLLVGLIMLNGCKKSEPAPSETSDTMQEMQEHVAMMSESAKEVVSAIEQTDCPVMGGAINKAIFTEYKGKKVYFCCSPCKEKFEAEPEKYIAKLPQFKQ
;
A
#
# COMPACT_ATOMS: atom_id res chain seq x y z
N MET A 1 12.32 -32.37 1.53
CA MET A 1 10.96 -31.82 1.36
C MET A 1 10.12 -32.23 2.57
N ASN A 2 9.77 -31.25 3.41
CA ASN A 2 9.17 -31.48 4.73
C ASN A 2 7.70 -31.90 4.59
N SER A 3 7.37 -33.10 5.07
CA SER A 3 6.04 -33.74 4.98
C SER A 3 4.88 -32.83 5.42
N LYS A 4 5.16 -31.88 6.34
CA LYS A 4 4.24 -30.84 6.80
C LYS A 4 3.75 -29.91 5.68
N VAL A 5 4.62 -29.56 4.72
CA VAL A 5 4.28 -28.72 3.55
C VAL A 5 3.43 -29.51 2.55
N LYS A 6 3.68 -30.82 2.43
CA LYS A 6 2.88 -31.71 1.58
C LYS A 6 1.45 -31.82 2.10
N GLN A 7 1.29 -32.06 3.39
CA GLN A 7 -0.01 -32.11 4.07
C GLN A 7 -0.77 -30.79 3.95
N PHE A 8 -0.08 -29.65 4.15
CA PHE A 8 -0.69 -28.33 3.97
C PHE A 8 -1.20 -28.10 2.56
N LYS A 9 -0.41 -28.47 1.53
CA LYS A 9 -0.78 -28.28 0.13
C LYS A 9 -1.96 -29.16 -0.29
N THR A 10 -2.05 -30.39 0.22
CA THR A 10 -3.17 -31.30 -0.05
C THR A 10 -4.46 -30.84 0.63
N MET A 11 -4.38 -30.36 1.87
CA MET A 11 -5.54 -29.84 2.60
C MET A 11 -6.08 -28.55 1.96
N PHE A 12 -5.20 -27.64 1.53
CA PHE A 12 -5.60 -26.40 0.85
C PHE A 12 -6.27 -26.67 -0.51
N MET A 13 -5.77 -27.66 -1.27
CA MET A 13 -6.36 -28.08 -2.55
C MET A 13 -7.79 -28.62 -2.40
N LEU A 14 -8.05 -29.44 -1.38
CA LEU A 14 -9.39 -30.01 -1.15
C LEU A 14 -10.40 -28.96 -0.68
N ILE A 15 -9.99 -28.03 0.18
CA ILE A 15 -10.82 -26.92 0.66
C ILE A 15 -11.17 -25.96 -0.49
N SER A 16 -10.20 -25.68 -1.36
CA SER A 16 -10.44 -24.86 -2.56
C SER A 16 -11.41 -25.54 -3.53
N LEU A 17 -11.36 -26.86 -3.67
CA LEU A 17 -12.28 -27.61 -4.53
C LEU A 17 -13.73 -27.58 -3.99
N LEU A 18 -13.89 -27.66 -2.66
CA LEU A 18 -15.19 -27.56 -1.98
C LEU A 18 -15.80 -26.15 -2.06
N LEU A 19 -14.98 -25.10 -1.92
CA LEU A 19 -15.43 -23.71 -2.00
C LEU A 19 -15.89 -23.31 -3.41
N VAL A 20 -15.20 -23.79 -4.46
CA VAL A 20 -15.60 -23.53 -5.86
C VAL A 20 -16.95 -24.20 -6.18
N GLY A 21 -17.25 -25.34 -5.59
CA GLY A 21 -18.55 -26.02 -5.76
C GLY A 21 -19.75 -25.24 -5.19
N LEU A 22 -19.55 -24.46 -4.13
CA LEU A 22 -20.60 -23.62 -3.52
C LEU A 22 -20.91 -22.35 -4.32
N ILE A 23 -19.93 -21.81 -5.05
CA ILE A 23 -20.08 -20.57 -5.84
C ILE A 23 -20.96 -20.78 -7.08
N MET A 24 -21.02 -22.00 -7.63
CA MET A 24 -21.77 -22.31 -8.86
C MET A 24 -23.29 -22.44 -8.66
N LEU A 25 -23.79 -22.48 -7.43
CA LEU A 25 -25.23 -22.66 -7.14
C LEU A 25 -26.04 -21.35 -7.18
N ASN A 26 -25.39 -20.18 -7.17
CA ASN A 26 -26.08 -18.87 -7.14
C ASN A 26 -25.92 -18.04 -8.42
N GLY A 27 -25.60 -18.67 -9.56
CA GLY A 27 -25.51 -17.97 -10.84
C GLY A 27 -26.86 -17.82 -11.54
N CYS A 28 -27.45 -16.61 -11.54
CA CYS A 28 -28.02 -15.95 -12.75
C CYS A 28 -28.72 -14.61 -12.44
N LYS A 29 -28.17 -13.50 -12.98
CA LYS A 29 -28.81 -12.52 -13.90
C LYS A 29 -28.06 -11.17 -13.81
N LYS A 30 -27.39 -10.74 -14.90
CA LYS A 30 -27.90 -9.78 -15.92
C LYS A 30 -27.80 -8.34 -15.36
N SER A 31 -27.06 -7.38 -15.90
CA SER A 31 -26.82 -6.99 -17.30
C SER A 31 -25.78 -5.84 -17.35
N GLU A 32 -24.93 -5.81 -18.38
CA GLU A 32 -24.22 -4.61 -18.89
C GLU A 32 -25.22 -3.53 -19.36
N PRO A 33 -24.86 -2.22 -19.30
CA PRO A 33 -24.11 -1.60 -20.40
C PRO A 33 -23.12 -0.46 -20.00
N ALA A 34 -22.11 -0.24 -20.85
CA ALA A 34 -21.44 1.04 -21.09
C ALA A 34 -21.90 1.57 -22.48
N PRO A 35 -21.56 2.78 -22.97
CA PRO A 35 -20.79 3.90 -22.38
C PRO A 35 -21.44 5.30 -22.57
N SER A 36 -20.87 6.35 -21.97
CA SER A 36 -20.44 7.61 -22.63
C SER A 36 -20.53 8.84 -21.71
N GLU A 37 -19.35 9.36 -21.37
CA GLU A 37 -18.96 10.76 -21.14
C GLU A 37 -20.02 11.84 -20.90
N THR A 38 -19.89 12.54 -19.76
CA THR A 38 -19.73 14.00 -19.57
C THR A 38 -20.14 14.35 -18.14
N SER A 39 -19.16 14.63 -17.29
CA SER A 39 -18.84 15.98 -16.78
C SER A 39 -19.91 16.56 -15.85
N ASP A 40 -19.41 17.00 -14.70
CA ASP A 40 -19.99 17.96 -13.78
C ASP A 40 -21.08 17.51 -12.80
N THR A 41 -20.63 17.52 -11.55
CA THR A 41 -21.37 17.84 -10.33
C THR A 41 -22.41 16.82 -9.89
N MET A 42 -22.25 16.26 -8.69
CA MET A 42 -23.35 16.16 -7.71
C MET A 42 -22.85 15.68 -6.33
N GLN A 43 -23.56 16.18 -5.34
CA GLN A 43 -23.24 16.34 -3.93
C GLN A 43 -24.23 15.51 -3.11
N GLU A 44 -23.73 14.77 -2.09
CA GLU A 44 -24.43 14.27 -0.87
C GLU A 44 -25.58 13.23 -1.04
N MET A 45 -25.83 12.19 -0.20
CA MET A 45 -25.39 11.79 1.14
C MET A 45 -25.96 10.38 1.50
N GLN A 46 -25.17 9.57 2.23
CA GLN A 46 -25.44 8.44 3.18
C GLN A 46 -26.54 7.39 2.86
N GLU A 47 -26.31 6.08 2.94
CA GLU A 47 -25.86 5.36 4.15
C GLU A 47 -25.42 3.90 3.84
N HIS A 48 -24.53 3.37 4.71
CA HIS A 48 -24.03 1.99 4.78
C HIS A 48 -22.88 1.61 3.80
N VAL A 49 -21.67 1.96 4.20
CA VAL A 49 -20.46 1.17 3.91
C VAL A 49 -19.73 0.95 5.23
N ALA A 50 -20.19 -0.06 5.97
CA ALA A 50 -19.39 -0.66 7.03
C ALA A 50 -18.44 -1.66 6.38
N MET A 51 -17.15 -1.53 6.71
CA MET A 51 -16.07 -2.50 6.47
C MET A 51 -15.39 -2.44 5.09
N MET A 52 -14.50 -1.46 4.90
CA MET A 52 -13.10 -1.63 4.43
C MET A 52 -12.48 -0.29 4.01
N SER A 53 -12.62 0.75 4.84
CA SER A 53 -12.09 2.09 4.50
C SER A 53 -11.83 2.91 5.75
N GLU A 54 -10.86 2.48 6.55
CA GLU A 54 -10.23 3.36 7.53
C GLU A 54 -8.70 3.17 7.51
N SER A 55 -8.20 2.95 6.29
CA SER A 55 -6.81 3.08 5.90
C SER A 55 -6.74 4.25 4.92
N ALA A 56 -5.72 5.10 5.05
CA ALA A 56 -5.28 6.12 4.09
C ALA A 56 -5.57 7.62 4.36
N LYS A 57 -5.94 8.07 5.58
CA LYS A 57 -5.94 9.54 5.85
C LYS A 57 -5.16 10.03 7.07
N GLU A 58 -4.64 9.15 7.93
CA GLU A 58 -3.90 9.62 9.12
C GLU A 58 -2.56 8.89 9.34
N VAL A 59 -1.68 8.94 8.34
CA VAL A 59 -0.23 8.83 8.60
C VAL A 59 0.50 9.88 7.78
N VAL A 60 0.04 11.13 7.91
CA VAL A 60 0.83 12.32 7.54
C VAL A 60 1.82 12.62 8.67
N SER A 61 2.39 11.58 9.30
CA SER A 61 3.09 11.71 10.58
C SER A 61 4.39 12.49 10.40
N ALA A 62 4.29 13.78 10.73
CA ALA A 62 5.33 14.67 11.21
C ALA A 62 6.70 14.50 10.52
N ILE A 63 6.85 15.21 9.40
CA ILE A 63 8.14 15.35 8.72
C ILE A 63 8.96 16.37 9.50
N GLU A 64 9.85 15.91 10.37
CA GLU A 64 10.88 16.75 11.02
C GLU A 64 12.13 16.89 10.14
N GLN A 65 12.24 16.08 9.10
CA GLN A 65 13.39 16.05 8.21
C GLN A 65 13.42 17.28 7.30
N THR A 66 14.46 18.11 7.42
CA THR A 66 14.74 19.26 6.56
C THR A 66 15.80 18.98 5.49
N ASP A 67 16.69 18.03 5.77
CA ASP A 67 17.89 17.77 4.98
C ASP A 67 17.89 16.37 4.38
N CYS A 68 18.50 16.23 3.20
CA CYS A 68 18.67 14.97 2.51
C CYS A 68 19.65 14.07 3.29
N PRO A 69 19.27 12.84 3.67
CA PRO A 69 20.14 11.99 4.49
C PRO A 69 21.37 11.45 3.74
N VAL A 70 21.36 11.51 2.40
CA VAL A 70 22.45 11.04 1.54
C VAL A 70 23.52 12.12 1.34
N MET A 71 23.11 13.33 0.94
CA MET A 71 24.02 14.41 0.54
C MET A 71 23.93 15.68 1.40
N GLY A 72 22.95 15.79 2.30
CA GLY A 72 22.76 16.96 3.17
C GLY A 72 22.14 18.20 2.52
N GLY A 73 21.69 18.12 1.26
CA GLY A 73 20.99 19.23 0.60
C GLY A 73 19.52 19.36 1.02
N ALA A 74 18.89 20.49 0.70
CA ALA A 74 17.47 20.72 0.98
C ALA A 74 16.56 19.66 0.34
N ILE A 75 15.55 19.20 1.08
CA ILE A 75 14.64 18.15 0.59
C ILE A 75 13.67 18.66 -0.48
N ASN A 76 13.30 17.77 -1.40
CA ASN A 76 12.17 17.96 -2.30
C ASN A 76 11.02 17.04 -1.86
N LYS A 77 9.88 17.62 -1.48
CA LYS A 77 8.71 16.85 -1.00
C LYS A 77 8.08 15.94 -2.07
N ALA A 78 8.37 16.17 -3.35
CA ALA A 78 7.95 15.29 -4.44
C ALA A 78 8.80 14.02 -4.55
N ILE A 79 10.01 14.01 -3.97
CA ILE A 79 10.94 12.88 -4.04
C ILE A 79 11.02 12.25 -2.65
N PHE A 80 10.25 11.19 -2.44
CA PHE A 80 10.22 10.46 -1.18
C PHE A 80 10.13 8.95 -1.39
N THR A 81 10.43 8.23 -0.32
CA THR A 81 10.16 6.80 -0.17
C THR A 81 9.56 6.55 1.20
N GLU A 82 8.85 5.45 1.35
CA GLU A 82 8.29 5.03 2.63
C GLU A 82 9.16 3.92 3.23
N TYR A 83 9.67 4.15 4.44
CA TYR A 83 10.53 3.21 5.14
C TYR A 83 10.03 3.04 6.58
N LYS A 84 9.70 1.81 6.96
CA LYS A 84 9.13 1.45 8.28
C LYS A 84 7.92 2.32 8.66
N GLY A 85 7.02 2.57 7.70
CA GLY A 85 5.81 3.38 7.91
C GLY A 85 6.05 4.89 8.06
N LYS A 86 7.26 5.37 7.78
CA LYS A 86 7.62 6.80 7.81
C LYS A 86 8.10 7.25 6.43
N LYS A 87 7.74 8.47 6.03
CA LYS A 87 8.25 9.06 4.79
C LYS A 87 9.67 9.61 5.00
N VAL A 88 10.53 9.30 4.03
CA VAL A 88 11.90 9.83 3.94
C VAL A 88 12.00 10.63 2.66
N TYR A 89 12.45 11.88 2.77
CA TYR A 89 12.51 12.82 1.64
C TYR A 89 13.94 12.96 1.11
N PHE A 90 14.07 13.34 -0.15
CA PHE A 90 15.37 13.44 -0.81
C PHE A 90 15.47 14.71 -1.65
N CYS A 91 16.68 15.19 -1.88
CA CYS A 91 16.91 16.35 -2.74
C CYS A 91 16.83 16.01 -4.24
N CYS A 92 17.09 14.75 -4.63
CA CYS A 92 17.07 14.28 -6.02
C CYS A 92 16.80 12.77 -6.11
N SER A 93 16.38 12.29 -7.29
CA SER A 93 16.06 10.87 -7.52
C SER A 93 17.24 9.91 -7.24
N PRO A 94 18.49 10.23 -7.62
CA PRO A 94 19.64 9.37 -7.29
C PRO A 94 19.86 9.21 -5.78
N CYS A 95 19.49 10.20 -4.96
CA CYS A 95 19.56 10.06 -3.50
C CYS A 95 18.52 9.07 -2.98
N LYS A 96 17.32 9.05 -3.57
CA LYS A 96 16.30 8.05 -3.24
C LYS A 96 16.81 6.64 -3.56
N GLU A 97 17.36 6.43 -4.75
CA GLU A 97 17.89 5.12 -5.17
C GLU A 97 19.02 4.64 -4.24
N LYS A 98 19.97 5.53 -3.90
CA LYS A 98 21.04 5.20 -2.94
C LYS A 98 20.51 4.86 -1.55
N PHE A 99 19.45 5.53 -1.11
CA PHE A 99 18.81 5.21 0.16
C PHE A 99 18.11 3.86 0.11
N GLU A 100 17.39 3.53 -0.97
CA GLU A 100 16.69 2.25 -1.11
C GLU A 100 17.67 1.06 -1.21
N ALA A 101 18.88 1.29 -1.74
CA ALA A 101 19.94 0.28 -1.77
C ALA A 101 20.54 -0.01 -0.38
N GLU A 102 20.75 1.02 0.45
CA GLU A 102 21.39 0.89 1.77
C GLU A 102 20.69 1.74 2.85
N PRO A 103 19.41 1.48 3.18
CA PRO A 103 18.62 2.39 4.03
C PRO A 103 19.18 2.48 5.46
N GLU A 104 19.70 1.37 5.98
CA GLU A 104 20.25 1.27 7.35
C GLU A 104 21.43 2.22 7.59
N LYS A 105 22.17 2.58 6.53
CA LYS A 105 23.29 3.52 6.60
C LYS A 105 22.85 4.97 6.84
N TYR A 106 21.63 5.30 6.44
CA TYR A 106 21.14 6.67 6.41
C TYR A 106 20.10 6.95 7.48
N ILE A 107 19.40 5.93 7.99
CA ILE A 107 18.35 6.08 9.01
C ILE A 107 18.86 6.69 10.32
N ALA A 108 20.13 6.49 10.69
CA ALA A 108 20.71 7.08 11.89
C ALA A 108 20.81 8.62 11.83
N LYS A 109 20.86 9.18 10.61
CA LYS A 109 20.89 10.64 10.38
C LYS A 109 19.51 11.28 10.40
N LEU A 110 18.46 10.46 10.31
CA LEU A 110 17.09 10.92 10.17
C LEU A 110 16.46 11.11 11.56
N PRO A 111 15.94 12.32 11.88
CA PRO A 111 15.34 12.59 13.19
C PRO A 111 14.17 11.66 13.50
N GLN A 112 13.37 11.32 12.49
CA GLN A 112 12.16 10.51 12.64
C GLN A 112 12.41 9.03 12.99
N PHE A 113 13.66 8.56 13.02
CA PHE A 113 14.03 7.19 13.42
C PHE A 113 14.91 7.13 14.68
N LYS A 114 15.16 8.26 15.34
CA LYS A 114 15.83 8.29 16.64
C LYS A 114 14.81 7.90 17.70
N GLN A 115 14.91 6.67 18.20
CA GLN A 115 14.17 6.18 19.37
C GLN A 115 15.00 6.39 20.64
#